data_AF-A0A4R4DS43-F1
#
_entry.id   AF-A0A4R4DS43-F1
#
_cell.length_a   1.000
_cell.length_b   1.000
_cell.length_c   1.000
_cell.angle_alpha   90.00
_cell.angle_beta   90.00
_cell.angle_gamma   90.00
#
_symmetry.space_group_name_H-M   'P 1'
#
loop_
_entity.id
_entity.type
_entity.pdbx_description
1 polymer ?
#
loop_
_entity_poly.entity_id
_entity_poly.type
_entity_poly.pdbx_seq_one_letter_code
_entity_poly.pdbx_strand_id
1 'polypeptide(L)'
;MTVTVAAVTGAAPGPAMPPRPLLAAVLATLPGAAGRAALLLPEAPRLRAGARRRMAEAILEEAAATGGGLLLRAAEGTLLLGTSPATARRAAGALGPLAQAEDAPAVWRLPQDAPRILAWATEASPAPAIARAAAPDPGGLPAALDALPPEAVLRAERLTDPAGAPRGRRLRLSHHAIAAALGPLAADPDLLAHAEDRLAARLLPGLGAWAAAGPGLRLVPVARRGPPPPTAAPGAVAVLPLAAAADPGFPALRERLTGRGWDIALAGLEAACLALLDPARLPAGLLLLRWSPALAAPDATAALRALGPGRLVLEGAGDPACLAAAQAAGALLARGA
;
A
#
# COMPACT_ATOMS: atom_id res chain seq x y z
N MET A 1 -49.35 -39.23 -43.64
CA MET A 1 -49.19 -37.78 -43.80
C MET A 1 -47.73 -37.46 -43.51
N THR A 2 -47.01 -37.09 -44.56
CA THR A 2 -45.57 -36.86 -44.59
C THR A 2 -45.28 -35.44 -44.13
N VAL A 3 -44.39 -35.27 -43.14
CA VAL A 3 -43.79 -33.95 -42.83
C VAL A 3 -42.28 -34.10 -42.93
N THR A 4 -41.74 -33.50 -43.98
CA THR A 4 -40.33 -33.30 -44.25
C THR A 4 -39.85 -32.09 -43.45
N VAL A 5 -38.83 -32.24 -42.61
CA VAL A 5 -38.12 -31.11 -41.98
C VAL A 5 -36.72 -31.03 -42.58
N ALA A 6 -36.45 -29.86 -43.17
CA ALA A 6 -35.22 -29.53 -43.87
C ALA A 6 -34.00 -29.52 -42.94
N ALA A 7 -32.90 -30.07 -43.45
CA ALA A 7 -31.59 -29.96 -42.84
C ALA A 7 -31.11 -28.50 -42.89
N VAL A 8 -30.91 -27.90 -41.72
CA VAL A 8 -30.10 -26.69 -41.56
C VAL A 8 -28.64 -27.14 -41.52
N THR A 9 -27.88 -26.72 -42.52
CA THR A 9 -26.44 -26.88 -42.63
C THR A 9 -25.75 -26.18 -41.44
N GLY A 10 -25.09 -26.98 -40.61
CA GLY A 10 -24.24 -26.48 -39.53
C GLY A 10 -23.04 -25.73 -40.10
N ALA A 11 -22.95 -24.44 -39.78
CA ALA A 11 -21.69 -23.70 -39.89
C ALA A 11 -20.72 -24.28 -38.85
N ALA A 12 -19.52 -24.62 -39.29
CA ALA A 12 -18.47 -25.18 -38.44
C ALA A 12 -18.18 -24.23 -37.26
N PRO A 13 -17.99 -24.75 -36.03
CA PRO A 13 -17.46 -23.94 -34.94
C PRO A 13 -16.05 -23.49 -35.34
N GLY A 14 -15.89 -22.19 -35.60
CA GLY A 14 -14.57 -21.59 -35.73
C GLY A 14 -13.74 -21.89 -34.48
N PRO A 15 -12.41 -22.02 -34.58
CA PRO A 15 -11.57 -22.31 -33.43
C PRO A 15 -11.83 -21.26 -32.36
N ALA A 16 -12.32 -21.71 -31.20
CA ALA A 16 -12.51 -20.86 -30.04
C ALA A 16 -11.16 -20.26 -29.66
N MET A 17 -10.98 -18.99 -30.00
CA MET A 17 -9.82 -18.21 -29.58
C MET A 17 -9.76 -18.27 -28.06
N PRO A 18 -8.62 -18.68 -27.45
CA PRO A 18 -8.51 -18.66 -26.00
C PRO A 18 -8.79 -17.22 -25.51
N PRO A 19 -9.56 -17.04 -24.43
CA PRO A 19 -9.83 -15.72 -23.91
C PRO A 19 -8.51 -15.01 -23.64
N ARG A 20 -8.36 -13.82 -24.23
CA ARG A 20 -7.23 -12.93 -23.94
C ARG A 20 -7.19 -12.73 -22.42
N PRO A 21 -6.05 -12.97 -21.74
CA PRO A 21 -5.97 -13.02 -20.28
C PRO A 21 -6.48 -11.74 -19.61
N LEU A 22 -6.38 -10.61 -20.31
CA LEU A 22 -6.81 -9.31 -19.84
C LEU A 22 -8.33 -9.12 -19.83
N LEU A 23 -9.04 -9.58 -20.87
CA LEU A 23 -10.50 -9.58 -20.92
C LEU A 23 -11.10 -10.48 -19.82
N ALA A 24 -10.50 -11.66 -19.60
CA ALA A 24 -10.91 -12.56 -18.53
C ALA A 24 -10.77 -11.90 -17.14
N ALA A 25 -9.65 -11.22 -16.88
CA ALA A 25 -9.43 -10.50 -15.61
C ALA A 25 -10.44 -9.35 -15.40
N VAL A 26 -10.77 -8.61 -16.47
CA VAL A 26 -11.80 -7.56 -16.42
C VAL A 26 -13.17 -8.16 -16.11
N LEU A 27 -13.58 -9.22 -16.82
CA LEU A 27 -14.86 -9.89 -16.61
C LEU A 27 -15.00 -10.45 -15.19
N ALA A 28 -13.92 -10.98 -14.62
CA ALA A 28 -13.92 -11.47 -13.24
C ALA A 28 -14.06 -10.35 -12.20
N THR A 29 -13.55 -9.15 -12.51
CA THR A 29 -13.49 -8.03 -11.55
C THR A 29 -14.74 -7.15 -11.59
N LEU A 30 -15.34 -6.95 -12.77
CA LEU A 30 -16.47 -6.02 -12.97
C LEU A 30 -17.68 -6.25 -12.05
N PRO A 31 -18.15 -7.48 -11.78
CA PRO A 31 -19.33 -7.71 -10.93
C PRO A 31 -19.17 -7.16 -9.51
N GLY A 32 -17.96 -7.17 -8.95
CA GLY A 32 -17.66 -6.64 -7.62
C GLY A 32 -17.29 -5.15 -7.59
N ALA A 33 -17.31 -4.47 -8.74
CA ALA A 33 -16.79 -3.11 -8.88
C ALA A 33 -17.89 -2.03 -8.97
N ALA A 34 -19.14 -2.35 -8.62
CA ALA A 34 -20.23 -1.38 -8.59
C ALA A 34 -19.92 -0.20 -7.64
N GLY A 35 -20.14 1.04 -8.11
CA GLY A 35 -19.83 2.25 -7.36
C GLY A 35 -18.33 2.61 -7.30
N ARG A 36 -17.48 1.82 -7.96
CA ARG A 36 -16.04 2.06 -8.05
C ARG A 36 -15.68 2.77 -9.35
N ALA A 37 -14.41 3.12 -9.50
CA ALA A 37 -13.89 3.79 -10.67
C ALA A 37 -12.83 2.94 -11.36
N ALA A 38 -12.66 3.19 -12.65
CA ALA A 38 -11.50 2.76 -13.40
C ALA A 38 -10.75 3.98 -13.96
N LEU A 39 -9.45 3.83 -14.16
CA LEU A 39 -8.57 4.87 -14.67
C LEU A 39 -7.67 4.24 -15.72
N LEU A 40 -7.84 4.65 -16.97
CA LEU A 40 -6.98 4.23 -18.07
C LEU A 40 -5.85 5.24 -18.23
N LEU A 41 -4.61 4.80 -18.06
CA LEU A 41 -3.42 5.52 -18.47
C LEU A 41 -3.00 5.01 -19.85
N PRO A 42 -3.30 5.75 -20.94
CA PRO A 42 -2.88 5.34 -22.28
C PRO A 42 -1.36 5.37 -22.40
N GLU A 43 -0.82 4.62 -23.34
CA GLU A 43 0.57 4.75 -23.73
C GLU A 43 0.81 6.15 -24.33
N ALA A 44 1.64 6.95 -23.65
CA ALA A 44 2.06 8.26 -24.15
C ALA A 44 3.55 8.21 -24.51
N PRO A 45 4.02 8.89 -25.58
CA PRO A 45 5.43 8.90 -25.98
C PRO A 45 6.39 9.25 -24.82
N ARG A 46 5.98 10.16 -23.93
CA ARG A 46 6.76 10.59 -22.75
C ARG A 46 6.75 9.60 -21.58
N LEU A 47 5.86 8.61 -21.63
CA LEU A 47 5.73 7.52 -20.66
C LEU A 47 6.20 6.18 -21.25
N ARG A 48 6.79 6.13 -22.46
CA ARG A 48 7.19 4.88 -23.11
C ARG A 48 8.29 4.12 -22.38
N ALA A 49 9.23 4.83 -21.74
CA ALA A 49 10.32 4.20 -21.01
C ALA A 49 10.91 5.13 -19.94
N GLY A 50 11.62 4.54 -18.98
CA GLY A 50 12.45 5.27 -18.01
C GLY A 50 11.72 5.70 -16.74
N ALA A 51 12.26 6.72 -16.07
CA ALA A 51 11.84 7.13 -14.73
C ALA A 51 10.38 7.60 -14.65
N ARG A 52 9.87 8.28 -15.70
CA ARG A 52 8.49 8.78 -15.73
C ARG A 52 7.47 7.65 -15.82
N ARG A 53 7.77 6.60 -16.60
CA ARG A 53 6.91 5.41 -16.66
C ARG A 53 6.85 4.72 -15.30
N ARG A 54 7.99 4.51 -14.65
CA ARG A 54 8.05 3.94 -13.30
C ARG A 54 7.29 4.77 -12.28
N MET A 55 7.39 6.10 -12.37
CA MET A 55 6.63 7.02 -11.52
C MET A 55 5.13 6.89 -11.76
N ALA A 56 4.69 6.84 -13.01
CA ALA A 56 3.29 6.68 -13.37
C ALA A 56 2.72 5.33 -12.87
N GLU A 57 3.48 4.24 -13.02
CA GLU A 57 3.10 2.93 -12.50
C GLU A 57 3.05 2.92 -10.98
N ALA A 58 4.02 3.53 -10.30
CA ALA A 58 4.01 3.64 -8.84
C ALA A 58 2.77 4.42 -8.34
N ILE A 59 2.38 5.50 -9.03
CA ILE A 59 1.15 6.25 -8.72
C ILE A 59 -0.09 5.34 -8.86
N LEU A 60 -0.17 4.56 -9.93
CA LEU A 60 -1.29 3.65 -10.16
C LEU A 60 -1.32 2.48 -9.17
N GLU A 61 -0.16 1.93 -8.80
CA GLU A 61 -0.03 0.89 -7.78
C GLU A 61 -0.43 1.40 -6.40
N GLU A 62 -0.01 2.60 -6.02
CA GLU A 62 -0.42 3.23 -4.77
C GLU A 62 -1.91 3.54 -4.74
N ALA A 63 -2.48 3.96 -5.88
CA ALA A 63 -3.91 4.15 -6.04
C ALA A 63 -4.70 2.83 -5.97
N ALA A 64 -4.14 1.73 -6.49
CA ALA A 64 -4.70 0.38 -6.34
C ALA A 64 -4.71 -0.04 -4.87
N ALA A 65 -3.57 0.10 -4.17
CA ALA A 65 -3.43 -0.27 -2.78
C ALA A 65 -4.33 0.56 -1.84
N THR A 66 -4.40 1.87 -2.06
CA THR A 66 -5.17 2.79 -1.19
C THR A 66 -6.68 2.66 -1.42
N GLY A 67 -7.10 2.47 -2.68
CA GLY A 67 -8.51 2.47 -3.05
C GLY A 67 -9.12 1.08 -3.27
N GLY A 68 -8.33 0.01 -3.11
CA GLY A 68 -8.75 -1.39 -3.24
C GLY A 68 -9.07 -1.82 -4.68
N GLY A 69 -8.20 -1.49 -5.63
CA GLY A 69 -8.35 -1.82 -7.06
C GLY A 69 -7.29 -2.81 -7.58
N LEU A 70 -7.47 -3.23 -8.84
CA LEU A 70 -6.57 -4.12 -9.58
C LEU A 70 -5.89 -3.34 -10.71
N LEU A 71 -4.58 -3.53 -10.86
CA LEU A 71 -3.81 -2.95 -11.96
C LEU A 71 -3.64 -3.97 -13.09
N LEU A 72 -4.15 -3.63 -14.28
CA LEU A 72 -4.07 -4.44 -15.50
C LEU A 72 -3.18 -3.73 -16.52
N ARG A 73 -2.19 -4.45 -17.06
CA ARG A 73 -1.19 -3.91 -18.00
C ARG A 73 -1.41 -4.46 -19.40
N ALA A 74 -1.49 -3.57 -20.38
CA ALA A 74 -1.56 -3.85 -21.81
C ALA A 74 -0.41 -3.14 -22.54
N ALA A 75 -0.15 -3.53 -23.79
CA ALA A 75 0.83 -2.83 -24.62
C ALA A 75 0.43 -1.37 -24.82
N GLU A 76 -0.87 -1.12 -24.99
CA GLU A 76 -1.45 0.18 -25.33
C GLU A 76 -1.73 1.07 -24.10
N GLY A 77 -1.50 0.55 -22.88
CA GLY A 77 -1.76 1.32 -21.66
C GLY A 77 -1.86 0.49 -20.38
N THR A 78 -2.08 1.18 -19.26
CA THR A 78 -2.31 0.55 -17.96
C THR A 78 -3.67 0.97 -17.41
N LEU A 79 -4.50 -0.01 -17.08
CA LEU A 79 -5.82 0.18 -16.52
C LEU A 79 -5.78 -0.11 -15.02
N LEU A 80 -6.09 0.89 -14.20
CA LEU A 80 -6.46 0.69 -12.81
C LEU A 80 -7.97 0.46 -12.74
N LEU A 81 -8.41 -0.71 -12.25
CA LEU A 81 -9.80 -1.14 -12.23
C LEU A 81 -10.31 -1.31 -10.79
N GLY A 82 -11.50 -0.79 -10.50
CA GLY A 82 -12.19 -1.06 -9.23
C GLY A 82 -11.64 -0.30 -8.01
N THR A 83 -10.95 0.83 -8.21
CA THR A 83 -10.51 1.70 -7.10
C THR A 83 -11.62 2.68 -6.67
N SER A 84 -11.47 3.37 -5.53
CA SER A 84 -12.44 4.40 -5.14
C SER A 84 -12.45 5.58 -6.14
N PRO A 85 -13.59 6.25 -6.40
CA PRO A 85 -13.64 7.42 -7.28
C PRO A 85 -12.75 8.59 -6.86
N ALA A 86 -12.58 8.80 -5.56
CA ALA A 86 -11.68 9.83 -5.04
C ALA A 86 -10.21 9.49 -5.32
N THR A 87 -9.83 8.23 -5.13
CA THR A 87 -8.47 7.74 -5.40
C THR A 87 -8.14 7.79 -6.89
N ALA A 88 -9.06 7.35 -7.77
CA ALA A 88 -8.89 7.44 -9.22
C ALA A 88 -8.68 8.89 -9.68
N ARG A 89 -9.49 9.84 -9.20
CA ARG A 89 -9.33 11.27 -9.54
C ARG A 89 -8.01 11.84 -9.06
N ARG A 90 -7.57 11.47 -7.86
CA ARG A 90 -6.26 11.91 -7.33
C ARG A 90 -5.12 11.37 -8.20
N ALA A 91 -5.17 10.09 -8.55
CA ALA A 91 -4.18 9.47 -9.43
C ALA A 91 -4.19 10.12 -10.82
N ALA A 92 -5.36 10.36 -11.42
CA ALA A 92 -5.48 11.07 -12.70
C ALA A 92 -4.86 12.48 -12.63
N GLY A 93 -5.13 13.23 -11.56
CA GLY A 93 -4.56 14.56 -11.32
C GLY A 93 -3.03 14.55 -11.18
N ALA A 94 -2.45 13.51 -10.58
CA ALA A 94 -0.99 13.35 -10.49
C ALA A 94 -0.36 12.91 -11.83
N LEU A 95 -1.08 12.11 -12.61
CA LEU A 95 -0.61 11.59 -13.90
C LEU A 95 -0.66 12.63 -15.02
N GLY A 96 -1.60 13.57 -15.00
CA GLY A 96 -1.72 14.63 -16.03
C GLY A 96 -0.41 15.42 -16.22
N PRO A 97 0.14 16.06 -15.17
CA PRO A 97 1.43 16.76 -15.25
C PRO A 97 2.60 15.87 -15.66
N LEU A 98 2.59 14.60 -15.23
CA LEU A 98 3.65 13.63 -15.52
C LEU A 98 3.66 13.19 -17.00
N ALA A 99 2.47 12.98 -17.56
CA ALA A 99 2.27 12.70 -18.98
C ALA A 99 2.50 13.95 -19.86
N GLN A 100 2.35 15.15 -19.27
CA GLN A 100 2.24 16.43 -19.99
C GLN A 100 1.17 16.34 -21.09
N ALA A 101 0.07 15.66 -20.78
CA ALA A 101 -1.11 15.61 -21.64
C ALA A 101 -1.94 16.88 -21.41
N GLU A 102 -2.59 17.37 -22.46
CA GLU A 102 -3.52 18.50 -22.35
C GLU A 102 -4.69 18.14 -21.44
N ASP A 103 -5.14 16.89 -21.50
CA ASP A 103 -6.19 16.34 -20.66
C ASP A 103 -5.66 15.35 -19.62
N ALA A 104 -6.25 15.40 -18.42
CA ALA A 104 -6.02 14.38 -17.41
C ALA A 104 -6.54 13.01 -17.90
N PRO A 105 -5.91 11.89 -17.51
CA PRO A 105 -6.38 10.57 -17.93
C PRO A 105 -7.83 10.33 -17.49
N ALA A 106 -8.63 9.73 -18.38
CA ALA A 106 -10.06 9.56 -18.16
C ALA A 106 -10.36 8.66 -16.95
N VAL A 107 -11.21 9.15 -16.06
CA VAL A 107 -11.77 8.38 -14.94
C VAL A 107 -13.16 7.89 -15.33
N TRP A 108 -13.30 6.57 -15.44
CA TRP A 108 -14.54 5.89 -15.78
C TRP A 108 -15.29 5.47 -14.51
N ARG A 109 -16.62 5.58 -14.53
CA ARG A 109 -17.51 5.24 -13.40
C ARG A 109 -18.18 3.89 -13.64
N LEU A 110 -18.14 3.01 -12.66
CA LEU A 110 -18.78 1.70 -12.74
C LEU A 110 -20.14 1.70 -12.03
N PRO A 111 -21.18 1.11 -12.65
CA PRO A 111 -21.14 0.28 -13.85
C PRO A 111 -21.29 1.03 -15.19
N GLN A 112 -21.52 2.35 -15.19
CA GLN A 112 -21.92 3.11 -16.39
C GLN A 112 -20.94 2.99 -17.56
N ASP A 113 -19.64 3.04 -17.29
CA ASP A 113 -18.57 2.96 -18.29
C ASP A 113 -18.03 1.52 -18.47
N ALA A 114 -18.67 0.49 -17.91
CA ALA A 114 -18.26 -0.90 -18.10
C ALA A 114 -18.15 -1.32 -19.58
N PRO A 115 -19.04 -0.89 -20.51
CA PRO A 115 -18.89 -1.20 -21.93
C PRO A 115 -17.58 -0.66 -22.54
N ARG A 116 -17.11 0.52 -22.09
CA ARG A 116 -15.84 1.10 -22.56
C ARG A 116 -14.64 0.32 -22.08
N ILE A 117 -14.68 -0.15 -20.84
CA ILE A 117 -13.62 -1.01 -20.26
C ILE A 117 -13.56 -2.35 -21.00
N LEU A 118 -14.72 -2.94 -21.31
CA LEU A 118 -14.80 -4.19 -22.07
C LEU A 118 -14.32 -4.03 -23.51
N ALA A 119 -14.68 -2.94 -24.17
CA ALA A 119 -14.18 -2.61 -25.51
C ALA A 119 -12.65 -2.50 -25.51
N TRP A 120 -12.10 -1.69 -24.58
CA TRP A 120 -10.65 -1.56 -24.41
C TRP A 120 -9.99 -2.91 -24.14
N ALA A 121 -10.53 -3.72 -23.22
CA ALA A 121 -9.95 -5.01 -22.86
C ALA A 121 -9.99 -6.04 -24.00
N THR A 122 -10.95 -5.90 -24.91
CA THR A 122 -11.08 -6.74 -26.10
C THR A 122 -10.03 -6.38 -27.14
N GLU A 123 -9.78 -5.08 -27.34
CA GLU A 123 -8.83 -4.56 -28.33
C GLU A 123 -7.38 -4.66 -27.84
N ALA A 124 -7.15 -4.46 -26.55
CA ALA A 124 -5.83 -4.40 -25.94
C ALA A 124 -5.04 -5.70 -26.10
N SER A 125 -3.78 -5.56 -26.49
CA SER A 125 -2.82 -6.65 -26.50
C SER A 125 -2.22 -6.77 -25.10
N PRO A 126 -2.06 -7.98 -24.55
CA PRO A 126 -1.32 -8.14 -23.31
C PRO A 126 0.08 -7.55 -23.49
N ALA A 127 0.51 -6.71 -22.54
CA ALA A 127 1.86 -6.17 -22.60
C ALA A 127 2.85 -7.35 -22.64
N PRO A 128 3.95 -7.27 -23.42
CA PRO A 128 5.00 -8.26 -23.29
C PRO A 128 5.36 -8.32 -21.81
N ALA A 129 5.37 -9.52 -21.24
CA ALA A 129 5.74 -9.68 -19.85
C ALA A 129 7.10 -9.01 -19.69
N ILE A 130 7.14 -7.90 -18.93
CA ILE A 130 8.41 -7.31 -18.52
C ILE A 130 9.13 -8.49 -17.88
N ALA A 131 10.26 -8.91 -18.46
CA ALA A 131 11.06 -9.99 -17.91
C ALA A 131 11.31 -9.61 -16.46
N ARG A 132 10.55 -10.24 -15.55
CA ARG A 132 10.75 -10.05 -14.13
C ARG A 132 12.21 -10.44 -13.94
N ALA A 133 12.99 -9.56 -13.31
CA ALA A 133 14.30 -9.96 -12.83
C ALA A 133 14.10 -11.32 -12.18
N ALA A 134 14.90 -12.31 -12.60
CA ALA A 134 14.75 -13.67 -12.10
C ALA A 134 14.63 -13.57 -10.59
N ALA A 135 13.59 -14.19 -10.03
CA ALA A 135 13.38 -14.16 -8.59
C ALA A 135 14.71 -14.56 -7.93
N PRO A 136 15.19 -13.82 -6.93
CA PRO A 136 16.43 -14.18 -6.27
C PRO A 136 16.28 -15.61 -5.76
N ASP A 137 17.32 -16.42 -5.94
CA ASP A 137 17.40 -17.67 -5.21
C ASP A 137 17.44 -17.35 -3.69
N PRO A 138 16.99 -18.26 -2.82
CA PRO A 138 17.03 -18.01 -1.38
C PRO A 138 18.44 -17.66 -0.87
N GLY A 139 19.49 -18.16 -1.54
CA GLY A 139 20.89 -17.85 -1.22
C GLY A 139 21.32 -16.42 -1.57
N GLY A 140 20.79 -15.84 -2.65
CA GLY A 140 21.06 -14.49 -3.12
C GLY A 140 20.15 -13.41 -2.52
N LEU A 141 19.15 -13.81 -1.73
CA LEU A 141 18.22 -12.90 -1.07
C LEU A 141 18.92 -11.77 -0.28
N PRO A 142 19.94 -12.04 0.57
CA PRO A 142 20.64 -10.96 1.28
C PRO A 142 21.23 -9.91 0.33
N ALA A 143 21.89 -10.36 -0.74
CA ALA A 143 22.50 -9.46 -1.73
C ALA A 143 21.44 -8.66 -2.49
N ALA A 144 20.30 -9.29 -2.85
CA ALA A 144 19.19 -8.61 -3.48
C ALA A 144 18.61 -7.50 -2.60
N LEU A 145 18.42 -7.76 -1.29
CA LEU A 145 17.94 -6.76 -0.34
C LEU A 145 18.96 -5.64 -0.09
N ASP A 146 20.24 -5.97 -0.05
CA ASP A 146 21.31 -4.99 0.14
C ASP A 146 21.46 -4.07 -1.08
N ALA A 147 21.14 -4.56 -2.28
CA ALA A 147 21.10 -3.80 -3.53
C ALA A 147 19.88 -2.87 -3.66
N LEU A 148 18.84 -3.02 -2.81
CA LEU A 148 17.67 -2.14 -2.89
C LEU A 148 18.03 -0.72 -2.46
N PRO A 149 17.82 0.29 -3.32
CA PRO A 149 18.11 1.66 -2.96
C PRO A 149 17.08 2.15 -1.93
N PRO A 150 17.49 2.95 -0.92
CA PRO A 150 16.59 3.43 0.13
C PRO A 150 15.32 4.11 -0.40
N GLU A 151 15.43 4.90 -1.46
CA GLU A 151 14.30 5.60 -2.10
C GLU A 151 13.26 4.67 -2.73
N ALA A 152 13.65 3.45 -3.13
CA ALA A 152 12.70 2.48 -3.65
C ALA A 152 11.82 1.93 -2.52
N VAL A 153 12.39 1.74 -1.32
CA VAL A 153 11.75 1.04 -0.20
C VAL A 153 11.25 1.97 0.91
N LEU A 154 11.71 3.22 1.02
CA LEU A 154 11.24 4.15 2.05
C LEU A 154 10.13 5.05 1.53
N ARG A 155 9.12 5.27 2.36
CA ARG A 155 8.06 6.26 2.14
C ARG A 155 8.01 7.19 3.35
N ALA A 156 7.83 8.48 3.06
CA ALA A 156 7.66 9.49 4.08
C ALA A 156 6.19 9.89 4.19
N GLU A 157 5.71 9.98 5.42
CA GLU A 157 4.35 10.38 5.75
C GLU A 157 4.38 11.59 6.66
N ARG A 158 3.44 12.49 6.47
CA ARG A 158 3.20 13.62 7.37
C ARG A 158 2.31 13.14 8.50
N LEU A 159 2.72 13.46 9.73
CA LEU A 159 1.87 13.28 10.91
C LEU A 159 1.18 14.61 11.18
N THR A 160 -0.14 14.60 11.17
CA THR A 160 -0.96 15.77 11.50
C THR A 160 -1.89 15.45 12.66
N ASP A 161 -2.30 16.46 13.39
CA ASP A 161 -3.49 16.31 14.23
C ASP A 161 -4.77 16.30 13.36
N PRO A 162 -5.94 16.06 13.97
CA PRO A 162 -7.19 16.10 13.23
C PRO A 162 -7.61 17.49 12.72
N ALA A 163 -6.99 18.58 13.21
CA ALA A 163 -7.17 19.91 12.65
C ALA A 163 -6.27 20.15 11.42
N GLY A 164 -5.39 19.19 11.09
CA GLY A 164 -4.45 19.27 9.99
C GLY A 164 -3.13 19.95 10.35
N ALA A 165 -2.92 20.36 11.61
CA ALA A 165 -1.67 20.97 12.01
C ALA A 165 -0.53 19.92 12.05
N PRO A 166 0.67 20.26 11.55
CA PRO A 166 1.78 19.32 11.51
C PRO A 166 2.28 18.98 12.91
N ARG A 167 2.44 17.69 13.19
CA ARG A 167 2.95 17.15 14.46
C ARG A 167 4.28 16.41 14.31
N GLY A 168 4.61 15.99 13.09
CA GLY A 168 5.85 15.28 12.84
C GLY A 168 5.89 14.61 11.48
N ARG A 169 6.79 13.63 11.38
CA ARG A 169 6.97 12.81 10.19
C ARG A 169 7.17 11.37 10.59
N ARG A 170 6.79 10.49 9.66
CA ARG A 170 7.04 9.06 9.77
C ARG A 170 7.76 8.59 8.52
N LEU A 171 8.77 7.76 8.70
CA LEU A 171 9.29 6.90 7.66
C LEU A 171 8.64 5.53 7.80
N ARG A 172 8.33 4.89 6.67
CA ARG A 172 7.90 3.50 6.63
C ARG A 172 8.61 2.76 5.51
N LEU A 173 8.81 1.47 5.72
CA LEU A 173 9.19 0.56 4.65
C LEU A 173 7.96 0.25 3.78
N SER A 174 8.14 0.30 2.47
CA SER A 174 7.12 -0.02 1.48
C SER A 174 7.06 -1.53 1.33
N HIS A 175 6.10 -2.14 2.02
CA HIS A 175 5.80 -3.56 1.91
C HIS A 175 5.69 -4.02 0.45
N HIS A 176 4.99 -3.25 -0.40
CA HIS A 176 4.86 -3.55 -1.82
C HIS A 176 6.21 -3.54 -2.56
N ALA A 177 7.07 -2.54 -2.34
CA ALA A 177 8.37 -2.49 -2.98
C ALA A 177 9.27 -3.65 -2.55
N ILE A 178 9.20 -4.05 -1.28
CA ILE A 178 9.94 -5.19 -0.75
C ILE A 178 9.39 -6.49 -1.35
N ALA A 179 8.09 -6.71 -1.32
CA ALA A 179 7.45 -7.86 -1.94
C ALA A 179 7.78 -7.98 -3.44
N ALA A 180 7.78 -6.86 -4.17
CA ALA A 180 8.17 -6.83 -5.57
C ALA A 180 9.64 -7.25 -5.77
N ALA A 181 10.54 -6.87 -4.87
CA ALA A 181 11.94 -7.27 -4.91
C ALA A 181 12.15 -8.76 -4.57
N LEU A 182 11.33 -9.32 -3.68
CA LEU A 182 11.35 -10.75 -3.33
C LEU A 182 10.72 -11.63 -4.42
N GLY A 183 9.85 -11.06 -5.26
CA GLY A 183 9.13 -11.82 -6.28
C GLY A 183 8.24 -12.90 -5.64
N PRO A 184 8.25 -14.16 -6.14
CA PRO A 184 7.47 -15.26 -5.58
C PRO A 184 7.78 -15.56 -4.10
N LEU A 185 8.99 -15.26 -3.61
CA LEU A 185 9.34 -15.47 -2.20
C LEU A 185 8.53 -14.58 -1.25
N ALA A 186 7.93 -13.50 -1.75
CA ALA A 186 7.04 -12.64 -0.96
C ALA A 186 5.74 -13.34 -0.52
N ALA A 187 5.41 -14.50 -1.11
CA ALA A 187 4.24 -15.28 -0.70
C ALA A 187 4.40 -15.87 0.71
N ASP A 188 5.65 -16.02 1.18
CA ASP A 188 5.94 -16.41 2.56
C ASP A 188 5.99 -15.16 3.46
N PRO A 189 5.07 -15.02 4.42
CA PRO A 189 5.01 -13.85 5.29
C PRO A 189 6.22 -13.74 6.23
N ASP A 190 6.85 -14.86 6.61
CA ASP A 190 8.02 -14.86 7.49
C ASP A 190 9.26 -14.38 6.73
N LEU A 191 9.41 -14.78 5.46
CA LEU A 191 10.49 -14.25 4.60
C LEU A 191 10.32 -12.75 4.35
N LEU A 192 9.09 -12.29 4.13
CA LEU A 192 8.81 -10.87 3.93
C LEU A 192 9.08 -10.05 5.20
N ALA A 193 8.66 -10.55 6.37
CA ALA A 193 8.99 -9.92 7.65
C ALA A 193 10.50 -9.91 7.94
N HIS A 194 11.21 -10.99 7.59
CA HIS A 194 12.67 -11.03 7.69
C HIS A 194 13.35 -10.00 6.78
N ALA A 195 12.86 -9.84 5.54
CA ALA A 195 13.36 -8.85 4.61
C ALA A 195 13.16 -7.41 5.11
N GLU A 196 11.98 -7.13 5.69
CA GLU A 196 11.68 -5.84 6.32
C GLU A 196 12.62 -5.55 7.51
N ASP A 197 12.82 -6.51 8.41
CA ASP A 197 13.76 -6.37 9.53
C ASP A 197 15.19 -6.12 9.04
N ARG A 198 15.66 -6.88 8.04
CA ARG A 198 17.01 -6.70 7.47
C ARG A 198 17.17 -5.30 6.88
N LEU A 199 16.20 -4.83 6.10
CA LEU A 199 16.22 -3.49 5.52
C LEU A 199 16.18 -2.41 6.59
N ALA A 200 15.35 -2.56 7.63
CA ALA A 200 15.31 -1.63 8.75
C ALA A 200 16.68 -1.56 9.47
N ALA A 201 17.32 -2.71 9.71
CA ALA A 201 18.64 -2.78 10.34
C ALA A 201 19.73 -2.10 9.49
N ARG A 202 19.75 -2.37 8.18
CA ARG A 202 20.71 -1.79 7.23
C ARG A 202 20.56 -0.27 7.14
N LEU A 203 19.32 0.22 7.11
CA LEU A 203 19.01 1.63 6.94
C LEU A 203 19.10 2.43 8.24
N LEU A 204 19.17 1.76 9.40
CA LEU A 204 19.12 2.37 10.73
C LEU A 204 20.07 3.56 10.94
N PRO A 205 21.34 3.54 10.47
CA PRO A 205 22.22 4.69 10.63
C PRO A 205 21.69 5.95 9.93
N GLY A 206 21.24 5.82 8.68
CA GLY A 206 20.66 6.93 7.91
C GLY A 206 19.32 7.39 8.47
N LEU A 207 18.50 6.45 8.93
CA LEU A 207 17.22 6.73 9.57
C LEU A 207 17.37 7.46 10.92
N GLY A 208 18.39 7.12 11.71
CA GLY A 208 18.72 7.82 12.95
C GLY A 208 19.18 9.25 12.71
N ALA A 209 20.03 9.47 11.70
CA ALA A 209 20.41 10.82 11.27
C ALA A 209 19.20 11.65 10.82
N TRP A 210 18.28 11.04 10.08
CA TRP A 210 17.02 11.69 9.69
C TRP A 210 16.13 12.06 10.88
N ALA A 211 16.05 11.19 11.89
CA ALA A 211 15.29 11.45 13.10
C ALA A 211 15.86 12.65 13.88
N ALA A 212 17.19 12.80 13.90
CA ALA A 212 17.85 13.92 14.56
C ALA A 212 17.69 15.27 13.82
N ALA A 213 17.46 15.26 12.51
CA ALA A 213 17.54 16.44 11.66
C ALA A 213 16.30 17.37 11.68
N GLY A 214 15.28 17.15 12.52
CA GLY A 214 14.26 18.18 12.66
C GLY A 214 13.17 17.95 13.70
N PRO A 215 12.26 18.92 13.84
CA PRO A 215 11.41 19.06 15.02
C PRO A 215 10.19 18.15 15.01
N GLY A 216 9.64 17.90 16.20
CA GLY A 216 8.40 17.16 16.42
C GLY A 216 8.59 15.65 16.41
N LEU A 217 7.49 14.91 16.25
CA LEU A 217 7.53 13.44 16.27
C LEU A 217 8.26 12.90 15.03
N ARG A 218 9.12 11.91 15.26
CA ARG A 218 9.94 11.25 14.23
C ARG A 218 9.81 9.74 14.37
N LEU A 219 8.86 9.17 13.64
CA LEU A 219 8.59 7.74 13.66
C LEU A 219 9.48 7.05 12.62
N VAL A 220 10.29 6.10 13.07
CA VAL A 220 11.32 5.43 12.27
C VAL A 220 11.15 3.92 12.36
N PRO A 221 11.14 3.18 11.23
CA PRO A 221 11.11 1.73 11.30
C PRO A 221 12.44 1.22 11.85
N VAL A 222 12.38 0.36 12.87
CA VAL A 222 13.56 -0.28 13.45
C VAL A 222 13.43 -1.79 13.35
N ALA A 223 14.56 -2.48 13.24
CA ALA A 223 14.57 -3.93 13.20
C ALA A 223 14.37 -4.53 14.61
N ARG A 224 13.67 -5.66 14.68
CA ARG A 224 13.58 -6.46 15.93
C ARG A 224 14.96 -6.97 16.39
N ARG A 225 15.82 -7.28 15.41
CA ARG A 225 17.17 -7.81 15.60
C ARG A 225 18.15 -7.00 14.76
N GLY A 226 19.33 -6.74 15.30
CA GLY A 226 20.36 -6.01 14.58
C GLY A 226 21.26 -5.19 15.48
N PRO A 227 22.07 -4.31 14.87
CA PRO A 227 22.94 -3.43 15.63
C PRO A 227 22.11 -2.50 16.53
N PRO A 228 22.69 -2.03 17.65
CA PRO A 228 22.04 -1.01 18.45
C PRO A 228 21.71 0.23 17.61
N PRO A 229 20.53 0.87 17.81
CA PRO A 229 20.30 2.15 17.17
C PRO A 229 21.27 3.21 17.70
N PRO A 230 21.48 4.30 16.94
CA PRO A 230 22.19 5.47 17.45
C PRO A 230 21.41 6.11 18.61
N THR A 231 22.05 7.02 19.34
CA THR A 231 21.35 7.86 20.34
C THR A 231 20.28 8.71 19.64
N ALA A 232 19.08 8.72 20.19
CA ALA A 232 17.94 9.46 19.65
C ALA A 232 17.99 10.95 20.04
N ALA A 233 17.49 11.79 19.15
CA ALA A 233 17.08 13.15 19.50
C ALA A 233 15.69 13.14 20.16
N PRO A 234 15.32 14.18 20.93
CA PRO A 234 13.97 14.30 21.49
C PRO A 234 12.89 14.15 20.42
N GLY A 235 11.87 13.33 20.69
CA GLY A 235 10.77 13.05 19.77
C GLY A 235 11.00 11.92 18.77
N ALA A 236 12.15 11.24 18.82
CA ALA A 236 12.42 10.04 18.03
C ALA A 236 11.70 8.82 18.60
N VAL A 237 10.95 8.14 17.73
CA VAL A 237 10.11 6.99 18.07
C VAL A 237 10.47 5.82 17.17
N ALA A 238 10.90 4.74 17.80
CA ALA A 238 11.21 3.47 17.16
C ALA A 238 9.91 2.70 16.88
N VAL A 239 9.57 2.50 15.61
CA VAL A 239 8.39 1.77 15.17
C VAL A 239 8.75 0.31 14.93
N LEU A 240 8.12 -0.58 15.70
CA LEU A 240 8.24 -2.03 15.61
C LEU A 240 6.90 -2.65 15.14
N PRO A 241 6.91 -3.80 14.47
CA PRO A 241 5.67 -4.53 14.18
C PRO A 241 5.05 -5.05 15.49
N LEU A 242 3.72 -5.19 15.55
CA LEU A 242 3.00 -5.71 16.73
C LEU A 242 3.56 -7.06 17.21
N ALA A 243 3.95 -7.93 16.28
CA ALA A 243 4.56 -9.22 16.57
C ALA A 243 5.85 -9.12 17.41
N ALA A 244 6.55 -7.98 17.37
CA ALA A 244 7.71 -7.75 18.23
C ALA A 244 7.35 -7.80 19.72
N ALA A 245 6.15 -7.35 20.10
CA ALA A 245 5.72 -7.35 21.51
C ALA A 245 5.49 -8.76 22.09
N ALA A 246 5.36 -9.77 21.23
CA ALA A 246 5.26 -11.17 21.63
C ALA A 246 6.63 -11.89 21.70
N ASP A 247 7.70 -11.26 21.20
CA ASP A 247 9.04 -11.85 21.24
C ASP A 247 9.60 -11.85 22.67
N PRO A 248 10.11 -12.98 23.21
CA PRO A 248 10.71 -13.03 24.54
C PRO A 248 11.87 -12.03 24.75
N GLY A 249 12.55 -11.62 23.68
CA GLY A 249 13.61 -10.61 23.70
C GLY A 249 13.11 -9.16 23.70
N PHE A 250 11.81 -8.93 23.58
CA PHE A 250 11.23 -7.57 23.53
C PHE A 250 11.55 -6.70 24.75
N PRO A 251 11.51 -7.20 26.01
CA PRO A 251 11.88 -6.39 27.16
C PRO A 251 13.31 -5.83 27.07
N ALA A 252 14.28 -6.65 26.68
CA ALA A 252 15.67 -6.24 26.51
C ALA A 252 15.85 -5.28 25.31
N LEU A 253 15.12 -5.50 24.21
CA LEU A 253 15.09 -4.56 23.09
C LEU A 253 14.56 -3.21 23.55
N ARG A 254 13.44 -3.19 24.28
CA ARG A 254 12.82 -1.98 24.81
C ARG A 254 13.77 -1.20 25.70
N GLU A 255 14.39 -1.85 26.68
CA GLU A 255 15.37 -1.22 27.57
C GLU A 255 16.55 -0.61 26.80
N ARG A 256 17.02 -1.30 25.76
CA ARG A 256 18.10 -0.80 24.90
C ARG A 256 17.68 0.40 24.04
N LEU A 257 16.43 0.45 23.59
CA LEU A 257 15.88 1.59 22.84
C LEU A 257 15.71 2.80 23.78
N THR A 258 15.04 2.60 24.92
CA THR A 258 14.78 3.67 25.90
C THR A 258 16.07 4.20 26.52
N GLY A 259 17.04 3.34 26.82
CA GLY A 259 18.38 3.73 27.29
C GLY A 259 19.16 4.58 26.28
N ARG A 260 18.74 4.63 25.02
CA ARG A 260 19.27 5.52 23.98
C ARG A 260 18.36 6.69 23.65
N GLY A 261 17.33 6.93 24.44
CA GLY A 261 16.39 8.05 24.27
C GLY A 261 15.32 7.83 23.21
N TRP A 262 15.11 6.60 22.74
CA TRP A 262 14.02 6.29 21.82
C TRP A 262 12.75 5.95 22.58
N ASP A 263 11.65 6.61 22.21
CA ASP A 263 10.31 6.11 22.50
C ASP A 263 9.98 4.94 21.57
N ILE A 264 8.93 4.18 21.90
CA ILE A 264 8.53 3.00 21.13
C ILE A 264 7.10 3.13 20.65
N ALA A 265 6.89 2.76 19.39
CA ALA A 265 5.59 2.55 18.81
C ALA A 265 5.42 1.13 18.28
N LEU A 266 4.20 0.60 18.37
CA LEU A 266 3.82 -0.67 17.72
C LEU A 266 2.91 -0.41 16.54
N ALA A 267 3.25 -0.99 15.39
CA ALA A 267 2.50 -0.88 14.15
C ALA A 267 1.81 -2.19 13.74
N GLY A 268 0.82 -2.07 12.86
CA GLY A 268 0.06 -3.22 12.38
C GLY A 268 -1.11 -3.60 13.29
N LEU A 269 -1.55 -2.72 14.18
CA LEU A 269 -2.82 -2.92 14.87
C LEU A 269 -3.97 -2.66 13.90
N GLU A 270 -4.99 -3.51 13.98
CA GLU A 270 -6.21 -3.39 13.19
C GLU A 270 -7.44 -3.48 14.10
N ALA A 271 -8.64 -3.18 13.58
CA ALA A 271 -9.88 -3.29 14.34
C ALA A 271 -10.06 -4.69 14.97
N ALA A 272 -9.71 -5.75 14.23
CA ALA A 272 -9.76 -7.12 14.74
C ALA A 272 -8.82 -7.36 15.94
N CYS A 273 -7.66 -6.69 15.97
CA CYS A 273 -6.73 -6.79 17.11
C CYS A 273 -7.34 -6.22 18.39
N LEU A 274 -8.15 -5.16 18.29
CA LEU A 274 -8.80 -4.54 19.46
C LEU A 274 -9.84 -5.44 20.13
N ALA A 275 -10.38 -6.42 19.39
CA ALA A 275 -11.29 -7.41 19.96
C ALA A 275 -10.55 -8.52 20.74
N LEU A 276 -9.26 -8.71 20.48
CA LEU A 276 -8.46 -9.81 21.01
C LEU A 276 -7.45 -9.36 22.07
N LEU A 277 -7.04 -8.09 22.03
CA LEU A 277 -5.99 -7.53 22.84
C LEU A 277 -6.50 -6.32 23.60
N ASP A 278 -6.04 -6.14 24.83
CA ASP A 278 -6.21 -4.88 25.55
C ASP A 278 -5.08 -3.91 25.13
N PRO A 279 -5.35 -2.89 24.31
CA PRO A 279 -4.33 -1.96 23.87
C PRO A 279 -3.75 -1.13 25.02
N ALA A 280 -4.47 -0.98 26.15
CA ALA A 280 -3.96 -0.29 27.34
C ALA A 280 -2.72 -1.01 27.91
N ARG A 281 -2.66 -2.34 27.75
CA ARG A 281 -1.60 -3.21 28.28
C ARG A 281 -0.40 -3.37 27.35
N LEU A 282 -0.46 -2.86 26.12
CA LEU A 282 0.67 -2.99 25.19
C LEU A 282 1.88 -2.15 25.65
N PRO A 283 3.11 -2.71 25.60
CA PRO A 283 4.31 -2.08 26.16
C PRO A 283 4.93 -1.03 25.22
N ALA A 284 4.12 -0.08 24.74
CA ALA A 284 4.53 1.00 23.85
C ALA A 284 3.85 2.33 24.20
N GLY A 285 4.59 3.42 24.00
CA GLY A 285 4.11 4.78 24.21
C GLY A 285 3.20 5.27 23.08
N LEU A 286 3.31 4.67 21.89
CA LEU A 286 2.48 4.96 20.73
C LEU A 286 1.96 3.67 20.07
N LEU A 287 0.74 3.71 19.55
CA LEU A 287 0.10 2.63 18.81
C LEU A 287 -0.32 3.14 17.43
N LEU A 288 0.14 2.47 16.38
CA LEU A 288 -0.19 2.76 15.00
C LEU A 288 -1.26 1.78 14.55
N LEU A 289 -2.45 2.31 14.29
CA LEU A 289 -3.61 1.56 13.86
C LEU A 289 -3.89 1.79 12.37
N ARG A 290 -4.07 0.72 11.62
CA ARG A 290 -4.55 0.80 10.24
C ARG A 290 -6.03 1.15 10.23
N TRP A 291 -6.37 2.26 9.58
CA TRP A 291 -7.76 2.67 9.40
C TRP A 291 -8.56 1.59 8.68
N SER A 292 -9.76 1.33 9.19
CA SER A 292 -10.81 0.57 8.51
C SER A 292 -12.17 1.05 9.03
N PRO A 293 -13.26 0.88 8.26
CA PRO A 293 -14.61 1.26 8.72
C PRO A 293 -15.02 0.57 10.03
N ALA A 294 -14.47 -0.60 10.35
CA ALA A 294 -14.73 -1.30 11.60
C ALA A 294 -14.26 -0.52 12.85
N LEU A 295 -13.28 0.39 12.71
CA LEU A 295 -12.87 1.27 13.80
C LEU A 295 -13.91 2.35 14.14
N ALA A 296 -14.87 2.60 13.24
CA ALA A 296 -15.98 3.52 13.51
C ALA A 296 -17.11 2.86 14.33
N ALA A 297 -17.01 1.57 14.65
CA ALA A 297 -17.96 0.91 15.53
C ALA A 297 -17.93 1.54 16.94
N PRO A 298 -19.06 1.61 17.66
CA PRO A 298 -19.13 2.20 18.99
C PRO A 298 -18.12 1.60 19.98
N ASP A 299 -17.98 0.27 19.99
CA ASP A 299 -17.08 -0.45 20.91
C ASP A 299 -15.61 -0.16 20.59
N ALA A 300 -15.24 -0.19 19.32
CA ALA A 300 -13.89 0.18 18.88
C ALA A 300 -13.60 1.64 19.26
N THR A 301 -14.54 2.55 19.04
CA THR A 301 -14.38 3.97 19.38
C THR A 301 -14.24 4.19 20.90
N ALA A 302 -14.97 3.43 21.71
CA ALA A 302 -14.83 3.45 23.16
C ALA A 302 -13.43 2.96 23.59
N ALA A 303 -12.96 1.84 23.02
CA ALA A 303 -11.63 1.31 23.28
C ALA A 303 -10.52 2.31 22.89
N LEU A 304 -10.66 2.98 21.74
CA LEU A 304 -9.69 3.99 21.29
C LEU A 304 -9.66 5.20 22.22
N ARG A 305 -10.81 5.69 22.69
CA ARG A 305 -10.87 6.80 23.65
C ARG A 305 -10.23 6.45 24.99
N ALA A 306 -10.39 5.22 25.45
CA ALA A 306 -9.82 4.76 26.72
C ALA A 306 -8.27 4.80 26.74
N LEU A 307 -7.61 4.81 25.57
CA LEU A 307 -6.15 4.86 25.47
C LEU A 307 -5.56 6.25 25.76
N GLY A 308 -6.40 7.29 25.78
CA GLY A 308 -6.00 8.67 26.00
C GLY A 308 -5.47 9.37 24.75
N PRO A 309 -5.52 10.72 24.74
CA PRO A 309 -5.05 11.51 23.60
C PRO A 309 -3.54 11.36 23.41
N GLY A 310 -3.10 11.35 22.16
CA GLY A 310 -1.68 11.33 21.81
C GLY A 310 -1.00 9.95 21.88
N ARG A 311 -1.69 8.89 22.32
CA ARG A 311 -1.17 7.51 22.24
C ARG A 311 -1.39 6.85 20.88
N LEU A 312 -2.25 7.43 20.05
CA LEU A 312 -2.72 6.81 18.81
C LEU A 312 -2.30 7.57 17.56
N VAL A 313 -1.92 6.80 16.54
CA VAL A 313 -1.74 7.26 15.16
C VAL A 313 -2.61 6.40 14.26
N LEU A 314 -3.53 7.00 13.49
CA LEU A 314 -4.30 6.32 12.46
C LEU A 314 -3.58 6.39 11.11
N GLU A 315 -3.29 5.23 10.54
CA GLU A 315 -2.66 5.04 9.23
C GLU A 315 -3.71 4.86 8.14
N GLY A 316 -3.40 5.26 6.90
CA GLY A 316 -4.34 5.11 5.77
C GLY A 316 -5.49 6.11 5.80
N ALA A 317 -5.29 7.25 6.46
CA ALA A 317 -6.32 8.28 6.61
C ALA A 317 -6.62 8.97 5.28
N GLY A 318 -7.82 8.76 4.75
CA GLY A 318 -8.24 9.35 3.46
C GLY A 318 -9.69 9.80 3.38
N ASP A 319 -10.55 9.33 4.28
CA ASP A 319 -11.99 9.60 4.24
C ASP A 319 -12.48 10.40 5.45
N PRO A 320 -13.68 11.03 5.36
CA PRO A 320 -14.24 11.81 6.46
C PRO A 320 -14.54 10.99 7.73
N ALA A 321 -14.82 9.69 7.61
CA ALA A 321 -15.10 8.85 8.77
C ALA A 321 -13.81 8.59 9.58
N CYS A 322 -12.67 8.42 8.90
CA CYS A 322 -11.36 8.35 9.51
C CYS A 322 -11.05 9.62 10.30
N LEU A 323 -11.34 10.78 9.72
CA LEU A 323 -11.15 12.07 10.38
C LEU A 323 -12.01 12.18 11.64
N ALA A 324 -13.30 11.84 11.56
CA ALA A 324 -14.20 11.86 12.69
C ALA A 324 -13.75 10.90 13.82
N ALA A 325 -13.32 9.69 13.47
CA ALA A 325 -12.78 8.73 14.43
C ALA A 325 -11.49 9.24 15.09
N ALA A 326 -10.60 9.87 14.31
CA ALA A 326 -9.38 10.48 14.84
C ALA A 326 -9.68 11.63 15.81
N GLN A 327 -10.65 12.49 15.47
CA GLN A 327 -11.11 13.57 16.35
C GLN A 327 -11.68 13.02 17.66
N ALA A 328 -12.55 12.02 17.57
CA ALA A 328 -13.17 11.40 18.74
C ALA A 328 -12.15 10.73 19.67
N ALA A 329 -11.09 10.13 19.12
CA ALA A 329 -10.04 9.45 19.87
C ALA A 329 -8.86 10.36 20.27
N GLY A 330 -8.79 11.61 19.79
CA GLY A 330 -7.60 12.46 19.96
C GLY A 330 -6.35 11.85 19.31
N ALA A 331 -6.53 11.14 18.19
CA ALA A 331 -5.47 10.44 17.47
C ALA A 331 -4.80 11.34 16.43
N LEU A 332 -3.51 11.11 16.19
CA LEU A 332 -2.81 11.69 15.04
C LEU A 332 -3.19 10.95 13.76
N LEU A 333 -3.00 11.61 12.62
CA LEU A 333 -3.20 11.05 11.29
C LEU A 333 -1.86 10.93 10.57
N ALA A 334 -1.57 9.74 10.03
CA ALA A 334 -0.46 9.54 9.11
C ALA A 334 -0.97 9.56 7.66
N ARG A 335 -0.47 10.54 6.89
CA ARG A 335 -0.87 10.75 5.49
C ARG A 335 0.34 10.69 4.56
N GLY A 336 0.19 9.99 3.43
CA GLY A 336 1.16 10.02 2.34
C GLY A 336 1.46 11.46 1.91
N ALA A 337 2.73 11.74 1.65
CA ALA A 337 3.20 13.08 1.26
C ALA A 337 2.66 13.52 -0.10
#